data_AF-A0A538NUY6-F1
#
_entry.id   AF-A0A538NUY6-F1
#
_cell.length_a   1.000
_cell.length_b   1.000
_cell.length_c   1.000
_cell.angle_alpha   90.00
_cell.angle_beta   90.00
_cell.angle_gamma   90.00
#
_symmetry.space_group_name_H-M   'P 1'
#
loop_
_entity.id
_entity.type
_entity.pdbx_description
1 polymer ?
#
loop_
_entity_poly.entity_id
_entity_poly.type
_entity_poly.pdbx_seq_one_letter_code
_entity_poly.pdbx_strand_id
1 'polypeptide(L)'
;MKELFAVILSRGTAWQASRSLEEQQDWEAHRSFMNALEKEGFVVLGGPLKGTHDVLLIFRATTPEEIVDRLSADPWHRRDLLRVSRVTPWELRLGSLP
;
A
#
# COMPACT_ATOMS: atom_id res chain seq x y z
N MET A 1 7.73 -17.41 9.40
CA MET A 1 6.63 -16.91 10.26
C MET A 1 6.19 -15.57 9.70
N LYS A 2 4.93 -15.18 9.84
CA LYS A 2 4.51 -13.84 9.40
C LYS A 2 4.90 -12.78 10.43
N GLU A 3 5.46 -11.68 9.96
CA GLU A 3 5.80 -10.48 10.75
C GLU A 3 5.10 -9.25 10.18
N LEU A 4 5.19 -8.12 10.88
CA LEU A 4 4.66 -6.85 10.40
C LEU A 4 5.71 -6.13 9.55
N PHE A 5 5.25 -5.46 8.50
CA PHE A 5 6.08 -4.59 7.69
C PHE A 5 5.44 -3.21 7.58
N ALA A 6 6.24 -2.17 7.77
CA ALA A 6 5.90 -0.81 7.39
C ALA A 6 6.36 -0.57 5.95
N VAL A 7 5.42 -0.21 5.09
CA VAL A 7 5.65 -0.03 3.66
C VAL A 7 5.26 1.39 3.28
N ILE A 8 6.19 2.08 2.64
CA ILE A 8 5.93 3.39 2.04
C ILE A 8 5.77 3.19 0.55
N LEU A 9 4.64 3.66 0.02
CA LEU A 9 4.44 3.84 -1.40
C LEU A 9 4.53 5.33 -1.72
N SER A 10 5.16 5.68 -2.83
CA SER A 10 5.23 7.05 -3.32
C SER A 10 4.47 7.16 -4.64
N ARG A 11 3.88 8.32 -4.89
CA ARG A 11 3.22 8.62 -6.18
C ARG A 11 4.20 8.44 -7.34
N GLY A 12 3.80 7.66 -8.34
CA GLY A 12 4.55 7.47 -9.58
C GLY A 12 4.29 8.59 -10.59
N THR A 13 4.85 8.45 -11.79
CA THR A 13 4.81 9.50 -12.81
C THR A 13 3.43 9.65 -13.48
N ALA A 14 2.59 8.61 -13.40
CA ALA A 14 1.22 8.68 -13.92
C ALA A 14 0.23 9.36 -12.97
N TRP A 15 0.64 9.67 -11.73
CA TRP A 15 -0.22 10.31 -10.75
C TRP A 15 -0.66 11.71 -11.20
N GLN A 16 -1.96 11.97 -11.20
CA GLN A 16 -2.51 13.28 -11.56
C GLN A 16 -2.74 14.12 -10.31
N ALA A 17 -1.80 15.03 -10.00
CA ALA A 17 -1.85 15.85 -8.78
C ALA A 17 -3.05 16.81 -8.69
N SER A 18 -3.66 17.16 -9.82
CA SER A 18 -4.86 18.01 -9.89
C SER A 18 -6.15 17.27 -9.56
N ARG A 19 -6.11 15.94 -9.40
CA ARG A 19 -7.27 15.09 -9.14
C ARG A 19 -7.27 14.59 -7.71
N SER A 20 -8.46 14.35 -7.16
CA SER A 20 -8.60 13.61 -5.92
C SER A 20 -8.10 12.17 -6.08
N LEU A 21 -8.08 11.45 -4.96
CA LEU A 21 -7.67 10.05 -4.92
C LEU A 21 -8.68 9.15 -5.67
N GLU A 22 -9.98 9.45 -5.53
CA GLU A 22 -11.10 8.76 -6.19
C GLU A 22 -11.21 9.08 -7.69
N GLU A 23 -10.66 10.22 -8.13
CA GLU A 23 -10.67 10.67 -9.52
C GLU A 23 -9.47 10.14 -10.34
N GLN A 24 -8.53 9.44 -9.69
CA GLN A 24 -7.44 8.77 -10.40
C GLN A 24 -7.96 7.64 -11.29
N GLN A 25 -7.21 7.34 -12.34
CA GLN A 25 -7.53 6.22 -13.24
C GLN A 25 -7.60 4.91 -12.45
N ASP A 26 -8.59 4.07 -12.76
CA ASP A 26 -8.80 2.75 -12.16
C ASP A 26 -8.95 2.75 -10.62
N TRP A 27 -9.40 3.86 -10.04
CA TRP A 27 -9.66 3.99 -8.60
C TRP A 27 -10.49 2.82 -8.04
N GLU A 28 -11.61 2.49 -8.67
CA GLU A 28 -12.51 1.46 -8.15
C GLU A 28 -11.88 0.06 -8.14
N ALA A 29 -11.04 -0.24 -9.13
CA ALA A 29 -10.28 -1.47 -9.20
C ALA A 29 -9.16 -1.52 -8.13
N HIS A 30 -8.45 -0.41 -7.93
CA HIS A 30 -7.46 -0.28 -6.84
C HIS A 30 -8.12 -0.44 -5.47
N ARG A 31 -9.24 0.24 -5.22
CA ARG A 31 -10.01 0.15 -3.98
C ARG A 31 -10.46 -1.29 -3.70
N SER A 32 -10.98 -1.98 -4.72
CA SER A 32 -11.42 -3.38 -4.60
C SER A 32 -10.24 -4.31 -4.29
N PHE A 33 -9.09 -4.08 -4.93
CA PHE A 33 -7.85 -4.82 -4.68
C PHE A 33 -7.36 -4.65 -3.24
N MET A 34 -7.26 -3.40 -2.74
CA MET A 34 -6.81 -3.13 -1.37
C MET A 34 -7.77 -3.71 -0.32
N ASN A 35 -9.10 -3.62 -0.55
CA ASN A 35 -10.10 -4.22 0.33
C ASN A 35 -10.00 -5.75 0.38
N ALA A 36 -9.64 -6.40 -0.74
CA ALA A 36 -9.42 -7.84 -0.74
C ALA A 36 -8.19 -8.22 0.11
N LEU A 37 -7.09 -7.47 -0.02
CA LEU A 37 -5.89 -7.68 0.81
C LEU A 37 -6.14 -7.43 2.30
N GLU A 38 -6.96 -6.43 2.63
CA GLU A 38 -7.40 -6.17 4.00
C GLU A 38 -8.22 -7.33 4.55
N LYS A 39 -9.22 -7.81 3.79
CA LYS A 39 -10.07 -8.94 4.19
C LYS A 39 -9.29 -10.23 4.42
N GLU A 40 -8.19 -10.43 3.69
CA GLU A 40 -7.26 -11.54 3.88
C GLU A 40 -6.34 -11.39 5.10
N GLY A 41 -6.33 -10.21 5.73
CA GLY A 41 -5.39 -9.86 6.80
C GLY A 41 -3.95 -9.66 6.32
N PHE A 42 -3.76 -9.48 5.00
CA PHE A 42 -2.44 -9.23 4.42
C PHE A 42 -2.05 -7.76 4.55
N VAL A 43 -2.97 -6.84 4.28
CA VAL A 43 -2.87 -5.42 4.69
C VAL A 43 -3.66 -5.28 5.99
N VAL A 44 -3.10 -4.57 6.96
CA VAL A 44 -3.71 -4.43 8.29
C VAL A 44 -4.15 -3.00 8.56
N LEU A 45 -3.40 -2.02 8.03
CA LEU A 45 -3.75 -0.60 8.06
C LEU A 45 -3.18 0.09 6.82
N GLY A 46 -3.79 1.19 6.39
CA GLY A 46 -3.28 1.94 5.26
C GLY A 46 -3.87 3.34 5.13
N GLY A 47 -3.08 4.26 4.58
CA GLY A 47 -3.60 5.57 4.19
C GLY A 47 -2.52 6.56 3.72
N PRO A 48 -2.92 7.65 3.02
CA PRO A 48 -2.01 8.70 2.63
C PRO A 48 -1.39 9.43 3.83
N LEU A 49 -0.10 9.71 3.75
CA LEU A 49 0.61 10.57 4.70
C LEU A 49 0.35 12.04 4.34
N LYS A 50 -0.43 12.74 5.16
CA LYS A 50 -0.83 14.13 4.92
C LYS A 50 0.38 15.04 4.70
N GLY A 51 0.28 15.91 3.69
CA GLY A 51 1.35 16.86 3.34
C GLY A 51 2.52 16.24 2.56
N THR A 52 2.42 14.96 2.18
CA THR A 52 3.46 14.26 1.42
C THR A 52 2.91 13.64 0.14
N HIS A 53 3.80 13.06 -0.66
CA HIS A 53 3.45 12.25 -1.83
C HIS A 53 3.33 10.76 -1.50
N ASP A 54 3.35 10.42 -0.22
CA ASP A 54 3.54 9.06 0.26
C ASP A 54 2.26 8.49 0.89
N VAL A 55 2.19 7.16 0.87
CA VAL A 55 1.16 6.34 1.48
C VAL A 55 1.86 5.38 2.42
N LEU A 56 1.38 5.28 3.66
CA LEU A 56 1.81 4.27 4.60
C LEU A 56 0.84 3.10 4.54
N LEU A 57 1.38 1.89 4.40
CA LEU A 57 0.66 0.63 4.54
C LEU A 57 1.38 -0.25 5.56
N ILE A 58 0.61 -0.93 6.40
CA ILE A 58 1.11 -1.95 7.32
C ILE A 58 0.68 -3.31 6.82
N PHE A 59 1.64 -4.20 6.57
CA PHE A 59 1.40 -5.55 6.07
C PHE A 59 1.72 -6.62 7.11
N ARG A 60 1.09 -7.78 6.96
CA ARG A 60 1.47 -9.03 7.63
C ARG A 60 1.94 -10.04 6.57
N ALA A 61 3.25 -10.21 6.46
CA ALA A 61 3.89 -11.02 5.41
C ALA A 61 5.02 -11.87 5.97
N THR A 62 5.51 -12.82 5.18
CA THR A 62 6.68 -13.65 5.51
C THR A 62 7.98 -13.01 5.04
N THR A 63 7.93 -12.26 3.94
CA THR A 63 9.10 -11.64 3.30
C THR A 63 8.74 -10.29 2.67
N PRO A 64 9.71 -9.37 2.49
CA PRO A 64 9.52 -8.16 1.69
C PRO A 64 9.09 -8.45 0.25
N GLU A 65 9.61 -9.52 -0.36
CA GLU A 65 9.35 -9.90 -1.74
C GLU A 65 7.87 -10.27 -1.94
N GLU A 66 7.27 -11.00 -0.98
CA GLU A 66 5.84 -11.31 -0.99
C GLU A 66 4.97 -10.04 -1.08
N ILE A 67 5.37 -8.96 -0.40
CA ILE A 67 4.63 -7.68 -0.44
C ILE A 67 4.74 -7.05 -1.82
N VAL A 68 5.95 -6.94 -2.37
CA VAL A 68 6.19 -6.33 -3.68
C VAL A 68 5.47 -7.12 -4.77
N ASP A 69 5.57 -8.45 -4.74
CA ASP A 69 4.95 -9.34 -5.72
C ASP A 69 3.43 -9.22 -5.69
N ARG A 70 2.81 -9.21 -4.51
CA ARG A 70 1.35 -9.04 -4.40
C ARG A 70 0.91 -7.66 -4.86
N LEU A 71 1.62 -6.60 -4.45
CA LEU A 71 1.33 -5.24 -4.89
C LEU A 71 1.48 -5.04 -6.39
N SER A 72 2.34 -5.82 -7.08
CA SER A 72 2.49 -5.74 -8.54
C SER A 72 1.20 -6.03 -9.32
N ALA A 73 0.22 -6.72 -8.71
CA ALA A 73 -1.08 -7.00 -9.32
C ALA A 73 -2.04 -5.80 -9.27
N ASP A 74 -1.81 -4.83 -8.37
CA ASP A 74 -2.61 -3.61 -8.23
C ASP A 74 -2.57 -2.80 -9.55
N PRO A 75 -3.72 -2.41 -10.13
CA PRO A 75 -3.74 -1.53 -11.29
C PRO A 75 -2.94 -0.23 -11.09
N TRP A 76 -2.88 0.31 -9.87
CA TRP A 76 -2.08 1.51 -9.61
C TRP A 76 -0.58 1.27 -9.65
N HIS A 77 -0.11 0.10 -9.28
CA HIS A 77 1.30 -0.27 -9.45
C HIS A 77 1.60 -0.52 -10.94
N ARG A 78 0.74 -1.26 -11.64
CA ARG A 78 0.91 -1.56 -13.08
C ARG A 78 0.92 -0.32 -13.97
N ARG A 79 0.21 0.74 -13.56
CA ARG A 79 0.10 2.01 -14.28
C ARG A 79 1.02 3.10 -13.78
N ASP A 80 1.90 2.81 -12.83
CA ASP A 80 2.81 3.80 -12.28
C ASP A 80 2.12 4.98 -11.57
N LEU A 81 0.97 4.72 -10.94
CA LEU A 81 0.29 5.66 -10.04
C LEU A 81 0.88 5.61 -8.63
N LEU A 82 1.28 4.42 -8.18
CA LEU A 82 2.03 4.19 -6.94
C LEU A 82 3.25 3.30 -7.19
N ARG A 83 4.32 3.56 -6.44
CA ARG A 83 5.56 2.77 -6.45
C ARG A 83 5.95 2.42 -5.03
N VAL A 84 6.42 1.21 -4.80
CA VAL A 84 7.04 0.85 -3.52
C VAL A 84 8.35 1.63 -3.38
N SER A 85 8.44 2.52 -2.38
CA SER A 85 9.65 3.27 -2.08
C SER A 85 10.44 2.66 -0.92
N ARG A 86 9.76 2.01 0.02
CA ARG A 86 10.40 1.33 1.15
C ARG A 86 9.55 0.18 1.66
N VAL A 87 10.22 -0.93 1.98
CA VAL A 87 9.65 -2.05 2.76
C VAL A 87 10.58 -2.27 3.95
N THR A 88 10.05 -2.31 5.16
CA THR A 88 10.87 -2.48 6.37
C THR A 88 10.13 -3.32 7.41
N PRO A 89 10.76 -4.38 7.96
CA PRO A 89 10.22 -5.09 9.11
C PRO A 89 9.89 -4.10 10.23
N TRP A 90 8.69 -4.21 10.79
CA TRP A 90 8.22 -3.32 11.84
C TRP A 90 7.96 -4.09 13.12
N GLU A 91 8.70 -3.71 14.16
CA GLU A 91 8.47 -4.23 15.49
C GLU A 91 7.47 -3.35 16.24
N LEU A 92 6.21 -3.79 16.32
CA LEU A 92 5.17 -3.10 17.08
C LEU A 92 5.42 -3.26 18.59
N ARG A 93 5.84 -2.16 19.25
CA ARG A 93 6.10 -2.13 20.70
C ARG A 93 4.97 -1.56 21.54
N LEU A 94 4.10 -0.73 20.94
CA LEU A 94 3.02 -0.03 21.64
C LEU A 94 1.75 0.00 20.77
N GLY A 95 0.60 -0.30 21.38
CA GLY A 95 -0.68 -0.39 20.69
C GLY A 95 -0.98 -1.80 20.18
N SER A 96 -2.11 -1.94 19.49
CA SER A 96 -2.53 -3.18 18.84
C SER A 96 -3.06 -2.89 17.45
N LEU A 97 -2.91 -3.88 16.57
CA LEU A 97 -3.56 -3.91 15.28
C LEU A 97 -4.78 -4.83 15.35
N PRO A 98 -5.80 -4.61 14.50
CA PRO A 98 -6.91 -5.54 14.34
C PRO A 98 -6.45 -6.94 13.87
#